data_AF-A0AA88S9A8-F1
#
_entry.id   AF-A0AA88S9A8-F1
#
_cell.length_a   1.000
_cell.length_b   1.000
_cell.length_c   1.000
_cell.angle_alpha   90.00
_cell.angle_beta   90.00
_cell.angle_gamma   90.00
#
_symmetry.space_group_name_H-M   'P 1'
#
loop_
_entity.id
_entity.type
_entity.pdbx_description
1 polymer ?
#
loop_
_entity_poly.entity_id
_entity_poly.type
_entity_poly.pdbx_seq_one_letter_code
_entity_poly.pdbx_strand_id
1 'polypeptide(L)'
;MELCPHSVFQLAFLSFCCVVITVRESESAFVPGRCLCPVTQPRVRGQLKELKIYPQSPSCNKMTVIVTLMHNNKQVCLDPNGPMGKQLIRCWKRANNMHRDTRVCLKRRRRGGQGQRPRRKSPGCKRKASS
;
A
#
# COMPACT_ATOMS: atom_id res chain seq x y z
N MET A 1 5.73 -58.94 -18.16
CA MET A 1 4.94 -57.72 -17.90
C MET A 1 5.85 -56.54 -18.19
N GLU A 2 5.86 -56.07 -19.44
CA GLU A 2 6.72 -54.96 -19.85
C GLU A 2 5.96 -53.66 -19.59
N LEU A 3 6.26 -53.00 -18.47
CA LEU A 3 5.76 -51.64 -18.25
C LEU A 3 6.57 -50.70 -19.14
N CYS A 4 5.93 -50.10 -20.15
CA CYS A 4 6.56 -49.12 -21.02
C CYS A 4 7.14 -47.96 -20.19
N PRO A 5 8.37 -47.52 -20.47
CA PRO A 5 9.05 -46.47 -19.69
C PRO A 5 8.28 -45.14 -19.68
N HIS A 6 7.51 -44.88 -20.75
CA HIS A 6 6.62 -43.73 -20.84
C HIS A 6 5.50 -43.76 -19.78
N SER A 7 4.91 -44.93 -19.53
CA SER A 7 3.86 -45.11 -18.52
C SER A 7 4.41 -44.91 -17.10
N VAL A 8 5.64 -45.35 -16.85
CA VAL A 8 6.31 -45.16 -15.55
C VAL A 8 6.60 -43.68 -15.31
N PHE A 9 7.06 -42.96 -16.33
CA PHE A 9 7.34 -41.53 -16.23
C PHE A 9 6.07 -40.70 -15.98
N GLN A 10 4.96 -41.03 -16.64
CA GLN A 10 3.68 -40.34 -16.41
C GLN A 10 3.16 -40.55 -14.99
N LEU A 11 3.25 -41.77 -14.45
CA LEU A 11 2.83 -42.06 -13.08
C LEU A 11 3.73 -41.34 -12.05
N ALA A 12 5.04 -41.30 -12.29
CA ALA A 12 5.98 -40.57 -11.43
C ALA A 12 5.71 -39.06 -11.43
N PHE A 13 5.44 -38.48 -12.60
CA PHE A 13 5.10 -37.07 -12.74
C PHE A 13 3.77 -36.72 -12.05
N LEU A 14 2.73 -37.54 -12.25
CA LEU A 14 1.45 -37.38 -11.56
C LEU A 14 1.61 -37.49 -10.04
N SER A 15 2.37 -38.47 -9.55
CA SER A 15 2.67 -38.61 -8.12
C SER A 15 3.38 -37.37 -7.58
N PHE A 16 4.38 -36.86 -8.29
CA PHE A 16 5.11 -35.66 -7.89
C PHE A 16 4.19 -34.42 -7.86
N CYS A 17 3.35 -34.24 -8.89
CA CYS A 17 2.35 -33.17 -8.92
C CYS A 17 1.38 -33.26 -7.74
N CYS A 18 0.87 -34.46 -7.42
CA CYS A 18 -0.01 -34.67 -6.27
C CYS A 18 0.65 -34.26 -4.95
N VAL A 19 1.92 -34.63 -4.73
CA VAL A 19 2.67 -34.23 -3.53
C VAL A 19 2.89 -32.72 -3.49
N VAL A 20 3.20 -32.09 -4.62
CA VAL A 20 3.36 -30.62 -4.69
C VAL A 20 2.03 -29.90 -4.40
N ILE A 21 0.91 -30.41 -4.93
CA ILE A 21 -0.42 -29.84 -4.69
C ILE A 21 -0.84 -30.01 -3.22
N THR A 22 -0.62 -31.18 -2.60
CA THR A 22 -0.96 -31.38 -1.17
C THR A 22 -0.09 -30.57 -0.23
N VAL A 23 1.17 -30.27 -0.58
CA VAL A 23 2.04 -29.37 0.20
C VAL A 23 1.58 -27.90 0.07
N ARG A 24 0.93 -27.54 -1.04
CA ARG A 24 0.35 -26.19 -1.24
C ARG A 24 -0.92 -25.96 -0.42
N GLU A 25 -1.61 -27.02 0.00
CA GLU A 25 -2.77 -27.03 0.91
C GLU A 25 -2.35 -26.91 2.39
N SER A 26 -1.42 -26.00 2.69
CA SER A 26 -1.28 -25.46 4.04
C SER A 26 -2.03 -24.13 4.09
N GLU A 27 -3.34 -24.20 3.81
CA GLU A 27 -4.25 -23.15 4.25
C GLU A 27 -4.24 -23.18 5.78
N SER A 28 -3.38 -22.34 6.36
CA SER A 28 -3.35 -22.07 7.79
C SER A 28 -4.79 -21.86 8.25
N ALA A 29 -5.30 -22.75 9.09
CA ALA A 29 -6.63 -22.67 9.67
C ALA A 29 -6.91 -21.21 10.05
N PHE A 30 -8.02 -20.65 9.52
CA PHE A 30 -8.39 -19.26 9.75
C PHE A 30 -8.67 -19.04 11.24
N VAL A 31 -7.62 -18.75 11.99
CA VAL A 31 -7.71 -18.21 13.34
C VAL A 31 -8.03 -16.73 13.16
N PRO A 32 -9.13 -16.19 13.73
CA PRO A 32 -9.43 -14.77 13.70
C PRO A 32 -8.17 -13.96 14.03
N GLY A 33 -7.63 -13.33 13.01
CA GLY A 33 -6.27 -12.84 12.99
C GLY A 33 -6.01 -11.77 14.07
N ARG A 34 -4.99 -11.97 14.90
CA ARG A 34 -4.51 -10.96 15.86
C ARG A 34 -3.76 -9.88 15.08
N CYS A 35 -4.48 -8.91 14.53
CA CYS A 35 -3.87 -7.74 13.91
C CYS A 35 -3.03 -6.95 14.92
N LEU A 36 -1.86 -6.43 14.50
CA LEU A 36 -0.99 -5.61 15.35
C LEU A 36 -1.71 -4.39 15.97
N CYS A 37 -2.71 -3.86 15.26
CA CYS A 37 -3.45 -2.67 15.64
C CYS A 37 -4.93 -3.01 15.90
N PRO A 38 -5.33 -3.30 17.14
CA PRO A 38 -6.74 -3.49 17.49
C PRO A 38 -7.52 -2.17 17.45
N VAL A 39 -6.86 -1.05 17.76
CA VAL A 39 -7.44 0.29 17.75
C VAL A 39 -6.64 1.19 16.81
N THR A 40 -7.37 1.96 16.00
CA THR A 40 -6.79 2.88 15.02
C THR A 40 -7.24 4.31 15.26
N GLN A 41 -6.37 5.27 14.97
CA GLN A 41 -6.69 6.69 15.03
C GLN A 41 -6.93 7.24 13.62
N PRO A 42 -7.93 8.12 13.41
CA PRO A 42 -8.24 8.65 12.07
C PRO A 42 -7.16 9.63 11.57
N ARG A 43 -6.49 10.32 12.50
CA ARG A 43 -5.47 11.32 12.19
C ARG A 43 -4.52 11.51 13.37
N VAL A 44 -3.26 11.81 13.04
CA VAL A 44 -2.23 12.18 14.00
C VAL A 44 -1.71 13.58 13.65
N ARG A 45 -1.45 14.40 14.67
CA ARG A 45 -0.84 15.74 14.53
C ARG A 45 0.65 15.67 14.86
N GLY A 46 1.44 16.55 14.24
CA GLY A 46 2.89 16.64 14.46
C GLY A 46 3.73 16.08 13.30
N GLN A 47 5.05 16.10 13.49
CA GLN A 47 6.01 15.52 12.55
C GLN A 47 6.16 14.01 12.79
N LEU A 48 6.21 13.26 11.70
CA LEU A 48 6.33 11.81 11.70
C LEU A 48 7.75 11.41 11.33
N LYS A 49 8.31 10.48 12.10
CA LYS A 49 9.66 9.96 11.96
C LYS A 49 9.72 8.80 10.97
N GLU A 50 8.76 7.89 11.07
CA GLU A 50 8.77 6.62 10.34
C GLU A 50 7.36 6.17 9.96
N LEU A 51 7.26 5.44 8.84
CA LEU A 51 6.05 4.84 8.30
C LEU A 51 6.29 3.35 8.15
N LYS A 52 5.44 2.52 8.77
CA LYS A 52 5.41 1.07 8.58
C LYS A 52 4.04 0.67 8.09
N ILE A 53 3.99 -0.02 6.96
CA ILE A 53 2.75 -0.49 6.36
C ILE A 53 2.85 -1.99 6.18
N TYR A 54 1.88 -2.70 6.74
CA TYR A 54 1.74 -4.14 6.58
C TYR A 54 0.50 -4.42 5.72
N PRO A 55 0.65 -5.09 4.56
CA PRO A 55 -0.48 -5.51 3.77
C PRO A 55 -1.31 -6.56 4.52
N GLN A 56 -2.48 -6.88 3.98
CA GLN A 56 -3.29 -8.00 4.48
C GLN A 56 -2.47 -9.29 4.40
N SER A 57 -2.57 -10.11 5.44
CA SER A 57 -1.87 -11.39 5.55
C SER A 57 -2.84 -12.46 6.04
N PRO A 58 -2.48 -13.76 5.94
CA PRO A 58 -3.31 -14.84 6.50
C PRO A 58 -3.65 -14.64 7.98
N SER A 59 -2.74 -13.98 8.73
CA SER A 59 -2.89 -13.67 10.16
C SER A 59 -3.62 -12.35 10.45
N CYS A 60 -3.94 -11.52 9.45
CA CYS A 60 -4.71 -10.30 9.62
C CYS A 60 -5.34 -9.85 8.29
N ASN A 61 -6.67 -9.87 8.24
CA ASN A 61 -7.45 -9.46 7.07
C ASN A 61 -7.51 -7.94 6.85
N LYS A 62 -6.88 -7.15 7.71
CA LYS A 62 -6.85 -5.68 7.62
C LYS A 62 -5.45 -5.18 7.29
N MET A 63 -5.39 -4.22 6.38
CA MET A 63 -4.15 -3.48 6.11
C MET A 63 -3.80 -2.63 7.34
N THR A 64 -2.57 -2.71 7.81
CA THR A 64 -2.12 -2.03 9.03
C THR A 64 -1.17 -0.88 8.68
N VAL A 65 -1.45 0.31 9.20
CA VAL A 65 -0.63 1.52 9.00
C VAL A 65 -0.14 2.02 10.35
N ILE A 66 1.16 2.02 10.57
CA ILE A 66 1.78 2.49 11.82
C ILE A 66 2.70 3.65 11.49
N VAL A 67 2.57 4.72 12.27
CA VAL A 67 3.47 5.88 12.20
C VAL A 67 4.17 6.09 13.53
N THR A 68 5.45 6.45 13.46
CA THR A 68 6.23 6.82 14.65
C THR A 68 6.30 8.35 14.72
N LEU A 69 5.91 8.96 15.84
CA LEU A 69 5.99 10.40 16.03
C LEU A 69 7.41 10.83 16.39
N MET A 70 7.87 11.98 15.89
CA MET A 70 9.23 12.46 16.17
C MET A 70 9.43 12.91 17.62
N HIS A 71 8.42 13.54 18.22
CA HIS A 71 8.57 14.22 19.52
C HIS A 71 8.76 13.25 20.70
N ASN A 72 8.14 12.08 20.66
CA ASN A 72 8.16 11.09 21.76
C ASN A 72 8.49 9.68 21.28
N ASN A 73 8.82 9.49 20.00
CA ASN A 73 9.01 8.17 19.39
C ASN A 73 7.82 7.20 19.56
N LYS A 74 6.62 7.71 19.89
CA LYS A 74 5.44 6.89 20.10
C LYS A 74 4.96 6.35 18.75
N GLN A 75 4.66 5.05 18.73
CA GLN A 75 4.01 4.39 17.61
C GLN A 75 2.50 4.53 17.73
N VAL A 76 1.86 4.93 16.64
CA VAL A 76 0.42 5.10 16.56
C VAL A 76 -0.11 4.42 15.32
N CYS A 77 -1.15 3.61 15.50
CA CYS A 77 -1.90 2.98 14.43
C CYS A 77 -2.84 4.00 13.79
N LEU A 78 -2.78 4.14 12.46
CA LEU A 78 -3.69 4.95 11.68
C LEU A 78 -4.76 4.07 11.03
N ASP A 79 -5.97 4.62 10.90
CA ASP A 79 -7.04 3.98 10.15
C ASP A 79 -6.67 3.93 8.65
N PRO A 80 -6.55 2.74 8.04
CA PRO A 80 -6.25 2.60 6.61
C PRO A 80 -7.34 3.20 5.72
N ASN A 81 -8.58 3.30 6.19
CA ASN A 81 -9.72 3.82 5.44
C ASN A 81 -9.88 5.34 5.60
N GLY A 82 -9.24 5.93 6.61
CA GLY A 82 -9.22 7.36 6.87
C GLY A 82 -8.43 8.14 5.81
N PRO A 83 -8.63 9.47 5.72
CA PRO A 83 -8.00 10.31 4.70
C PRO A 83 -6.47 10.30 4.79
N MET A 84 -5.93 10.33 6.01
CA MET A 84 -4.50 10.31 6.26
C MET A 84 -3.90 8.94 5.93
N GLY A 85 -4.54 7.85 6.37
CA GLY A 85 -4.13 6.48 6.05
C GLY A 85 -4.11 6.23 4.55
N LYS A 86 -5.21 6.53 3.84
CA LYS A 86 -5.30 6.42 2.37
C LYS A 86 -4.21 7.20 1.64
N GLN A 87 -3.85 8.40 2.12
CA GLN A 87 -2.77 9.19 1.53
C GLN A 87 -1.41 8.49 1.69
N LEU A 88 -1.10 8.03 2.89
CA LEU A 88 0.17 7.34 3.19
C LEU A 88 0.28 6.04 2.42
N ILE A 89 -0.80 5.23 2.38
CA ILE A 89 -0.85 3.98 1.61
C ILE A 89 -0.59 4.23 0.13
N ARG A 90 -1.24 5.24 -0.48
CA ARG A 90 -1.03 5.55 -1.91
C ARG A 90 0.41 5.98 -2.20
N CYS A 91 1.01 6.78 -1.34
CA CYS A 91 2.41 7.18 -1.50
C CYS A 91 3.34 5.98 -1.33
N TRP A 92 3.12 5.17 -0.29
CA TRP A 92 3.91 3.99 0.00
C TRP A 92 3.87 2.99 -1.15
N LYS A 93 2.71 2.69 -1.74
CA LYS A 93 2.61 1.82 -2.93
C LYS A 93 3.51 2.30 -4.06
N ARG A 94 3.53 3.62 -4.33
CA ARG A 94 4.40 4.20 -5.37
C ARG A 94 5.88 4.10 -5.01
N ALA A 95 6.24 4.43 -3.77
CA ALA A 95 7.62 4.37 -3.29
C ALA A 95 8.15 2.93 -3.31
N ASN A 96 7.35 1.98 -2.81
CA ASN A 96 7.68 0.56 -2.76
C ASN A 96 7.89 -0.03 -4.16
N ASN A 97 6.99 0.27 -5.12
CA ASN A 97 7.15 -0.18 -6.51
C ASN A 97 8.40 0.38 -7.18
N MET A 98 8.86 1.57 -6.76
CA MET A 98 10.08 2.19 -7.26
C MET A 98 11.32 1.87 -6.40
N HIS A 99 11.21 0.96 -5.41
CA HIS A 99 12.26 0.66 -4.43
C HIS A 99 12.86 1.90 -3.74
N ARG A 100 12.01 2.90 -3.46
CA ARG A 100 12.40 4.14 -2.78
C ARG A 100 12.10 4.09 -1.30
N ASP A 101 12.86 4.86 -0.52
CA ASP A 101 12.61 5.05 0.90
C ASP A 101 11.20 5.62 1.14
N THR A 102 10.42 4.94 1.97
CA THR A 102 9.03 5.28 2.29
C THR A 102 8.93 6.52 3.19
N ARG A 103 10.01 6.96 3.83
CA ARG A 103 10.08 8.20 4.63
C ARG A 103 9.74 9.44 3.80
N VAL A 104 9.90 9.39 2.48
CA VAL A 104 9.46 10.47 1.57
C VAL A 104 7.96 10.77 1.68
N CYS A 105 7.16 9.78 2.09
CA CYS A 105 5.71 9.90 2.26
C CYS A 105 5.29 10.64 3.53
N LEU A 106 6.21 10.79 4.50
CA LEU A 106 5.96 11.47 5.77
C LEU A 106 6.20 12.98 5.68
N LYS A 107 7.02 13.41 4.71
CA LYS A 107 7.25 14.84 4.48
C LYS A 107 5.91 15.45 4.12
N ARG A 108 5.47 16.46 4.89
CA ARG A 108 4.35 17.31 4.48
C ARG A 108 4.72 17.84 3.11
N ARG A 109 4.08 17.30 2.06
CA ARG A 109 3.96 18.02 0.82
C ARG A 109 3.18 19.26 1.22
N ARG A 110 3.88 20.35 1.57
CA ARG A 110 3.31 21.68 1.37
C ARG A 110 2.75 21.54 -0.03
N ARG A 111 1.44 21.68 -0.17
CA ARG A 111 0.89 21.99 -1.48
C ARG A 111 1.59 23.29 -1.82
N GLY A 112 2.80 23.21 -2.40
CA GLY A 112 3.29 24.22 -3.31
C GLY A 112 2.09 24.40 -4.20
N GLY A 113 1.54 25.61 -4.14
CA GLY A 113 0.21 25.90 -4.61
C GLY A 113 0.02 25.14 -5.91
N GLN A 114 -1.12 24.47 -6.03
CA GLN A 114 -1.66 24.33 -7.36
C GLN A 114 -1.85 25.78 -7.81
N GLY A 115 -0.80 26.36 -8.39
CA GLY A 115 -0.85 27.60 -9.09
C GLY A 115 -2.00 27.36 -10.03
N GLN A 116 -3.10 28.07 -9.77
CA GLN A 116 -4.11 28.25 -10.76
C GLN A 116 -3.31 28.61 -12.01
N ARG A 117 -3.30 27.75 -13.03
CA ARG A 117 -2.83 28.16 -14.35
C ARG A 117 -3.48 29.52 -14.56
N PRO A 118 -2.73 30.63 -14.69
CA PRO A 118 -3.37 31.92 -14.89
C PRO A 118 -4.23 31.72 -16.12
N ARG A 119 -5.55 31.77 -15.90
CA ARG A 119 -6.54 31.68 -16.95
C ARG A 119 -6.19 32.87 -17.83
N ARG A 120 -5.54 32.63 -18.98
CA ARG A 120 -5.21 33.67 -19.96
C ARG A 120 -6.53 34.37 -20.27
N LYS A 121 -6.80 35.50 -19.62
CA LYS A 121 -7.84 36.43 -20.02
C LYS A 121 -7.30 37.03 -21.31
N SER A 122 -7.85 36.60 -22.45
CA SER A 122 -7.62 37.26 -23.73
C SER A 122 -7.90 38.76 -23.55
N PRO A 123 -6.98 39.65 -23.93
CA PRO A 123 -7.26 41.08 -23.90
C PRO A 123 -8.34 41.37 -24.94
N GLY A 124 -9.53 41.76 -24.47
CA GLY A 124 -10.57 42.30 -25.35
C GLY A 124 -10.12 43.64 -25.92
N CYS A 125 -10.18 43.78 -27.25
CA CYS A 125 -9.88 45.01 -27.96
C CYS A 125 -10.87 46.11 -27.54
N LYS A 126 -10.40 47.13 -26.82
CA LYS A 126 -11.15 48.38 -26.59
C LYS A 126 -10.98 49.24 -27.84
N ARG A 127 -12.03 49.36 -28.67
CA ARG A 127 -12.10 50.35 -29.74
C ARG A 127 -12.09 51.74 -29.09
N LYS A 128 -11.10 52.57 -29.44
CA LYS A 128 -11.12 54.02 -29.19
C LYS A 128 -12.22 54.63 -30.06
N ALA A 129 -13.17 55.32 -29.45
CA ALA A 129 -13.92 56.36 -30.12
C ALA A 129 -13.12 57.66 -29.95
N SER A 130 -12.75 58.29 -31.06
CA SER A 130 -12.25 59.67 -31.09
C SER A 130 -13.33 60.53 -31.73
N SER A 131 -13.53 61.71 -31.14
CA SER A 131 -14.27 62.85 -31.67
C SER A 131 -13.88 63.23 -33.09
#